data_AF-A0A2M7V326-F1
#
_entry.id   AF-A0A2M7V326-F1
#
_cell.length_a   1.000
_cell.length_b   1.000
_cell.length_c   1.000
_cell.angle_alpha   90.00
_cell.angle_beta   90.00
_cell.angle_gamma   90.00
#
_symmetry.space_group_name_H-M   'P 1'
#
loop_
_entity.id
_entity.type
_entity.pdbx_description
1 polymer ?
#
loop_
_entity_poly.entity_id
_entity_poly.type
_entity_poly.pdbx_seq_one_letter_code
_entity_poly.pdbx_strand_id
1 'polypeptide(L)' 'MSKLKTYFREALYELRKVTWPTKKQTINYSIVVIAITILMAIFFAVLDDIFTWLLSVIL' A
#
# COMPACT_ATOMS: atom_id res chain seq x y z
N MET A 1 6.54 18.38 -34.25
CA MET A 1 6.65 18.37 -32.77
C MET A 1 5.44 18.95 -32.00
N SER A 2 4.31 19.29 -32.63
CA SER A 2 3.13 19.87 -31.93
C SER A 2 2.18 18.84 -31.31
N LYS A 3 2.02 17.65 -31.92
CA LYS A 3 1.04 16.63 -31.48
C LYS A 3 1.29 16.09 -30.07
N LEU A 4 2.55 15.85 -29.69
CA LEU A 4 2.91 15.38 -28.34
C LEU A 4 2.55 16.40 -27.27
N LYS A 5 2.82 17.68 -27.51
CA LYS A 5 2.49 18.76 -26.56
C LYS A 5 0.99 18.90 -26.36
N THR A 6 0.20 18.71 -27.43
CA THR A 6 -1.27 18.68 -27.35
C THR A 6 -1.76 17.46 -26.56
N TYR A 7 -1.20 16.27 -26.82
CA TYR A 7 -1.54 15.04 -26.10
C TYR A 7 -1.33 15.16 -24.58
N PHE A 8 -0.18 15.67 -24.14
CA PHE A 8 0.08 15.89 -22.71
C PHE A 8 -0.87 16.92 -22.09
N ARG A 9 -1.25 17.95 -22.86
CA ARG A 9 -2.20 18.97 -22.41
C ARG A 9 -3.60 18.42 -22.23
N GLU A 10 -4.07 17.59 -23.16
CA GLU A 10 -5.37 16.91 -23.10
C GLU A 10 -5.40 15.88 -21.96
N ALA A 11 -4.35 15.06 -21.82
CA ALA A 11 -4.23 14.09 -20.73
C ALA A 11 -4.23 14.78 -19.35
N LEU A 12 -3.53 15.91 -19.20
CA LEU A 12 -3.54 16.68 -17.94
C LEU A 12 -4.93 17.28 -17.65
N TYR A 13 -5.68 17.64 -18.68
CA TYR A 13 -7.04 18.15 -18.54
C TYR A 13 -8.03 17.06 -18.09
N GLU A 14 -7.87 15.83 -18.57
CA GLU A 14 -8.65 14.68 -18.11
C GLU A 14 -8.26 14.24 -16.69
N LEU A 15 -6.97 14.24 -16.36
CA LEU A 15 -6.48 13.93 -15.00
C LEU A 15 -7.01 14.91 -13.95
N ARG A 16 -7.36 16.15 -14.34
CA ARG A 16 -8.02 17.13 -13.46
C ARG A 16 -9.50 16.83 -13.22
N LYS A 17 -10.15 16.07 -14.10
CA LYS A 17 -11.54 15.59 -13.89
C LYS A 17 -11.60 14.40 -12.94
N VAL A 18 -10.46 13.75 -12.67
CA VAL A 18 -10.37 12.67 -11.70
C VAL A 18 -10.58 13.23 -10.30
N THR A 19 -11.57 12.71 -9.60
CA THR A 19 -11.83 13.03 -8.20
C THR A 19 -10.79 12.34 -7.32
N TRP A 20 -9.69 13.03 -7.06
CA TRP A 20 -8.68 12.55 -6.13
C TRP A 20 -9.21 12.54 -4.69
N PRO A 21 -8.83 11.54 -3.88
CA PRO A 21 -9.20 11.50 -2.48
C PRO A 21 -8.66 12.73 -1.75
N THR A 22 -9.42 13.20 -0.76
CA THR A 22 -8.99 14.32 0.08
C THR A 22 -7.77 13.92 0.90
N LYS A 23 -6.90 14.89 1.23
CA LYS A 23 -5.69 14.64 2.06
C LYS A 23 -6.00 13.87 3.34
N LYS A 24 -7.16 14.17 3.97
CA LYS A 24 -7.64 13.48 5.18
C LYS A 24 -7.98 12.01 4.92
N GLN A 25 -8.65 11.70 3.82
CA GLN A 25 -8.96 10.31 3.46
C GLN A 25 -7.68 9.51 3.19
N THR A 26 -6.74 10.08 2.44
CA THR A 26 -5.46 9.42 2.16
C THR A 26 -4.69 9.10 3.43
N ILE A 27 -4.61 10.06 4.38
CA ILE A 27 -3.92 9.84 5.67
C ILE A 27 -4.63 8.75 6.48
N ASN A 28 -5.96 8.79 6.57
CA ASN A 28 -6.72 7.77 7.30
C ASN A 28 -6.48 6.36 6.73
N TYR A 29 -6.50 6.20 5.41
CA TYR A 29 -6.23 4.91 4.78
C TYR A 29 -4.79 4.46 5.02
N SER A 30 -3.80 5.35 4.94
CA SER A 30 -2.42 5.02 5.26
C SER A 30 -2.25 4.54 6.70
N ILE A 31 -2.90 5.18 7.66
CA ILE A 31 -2.86 4.77 9.08
C ILE A 31 -3.43 3.36 9.26
N VAL A 32 -4.56 3.07 8.62
CA VAL A 32 -5.17 1.73 8.65
C VAL A 32 -4.23 0.68 8.07
N VAL A 33 -3.60 0.97 6.93
CA VAL A 33 -2.62 0.06 6.31
C VAL A 33 -1.43 -0.20 7.23
N ILE A 34 -0.88 0.85 7.85
CA ILE A 34 0.23 0.71 8.81
C ILE A 34 -0.18 -0.16 9.99
N ALA A 35 -1.36 0.05 10.56
CA ALA A 35 -1.86 -0.73 11.69
C ALA A 35 -1.99 -2.23 11.34
N ILE A 36 -2.57 -2.55 10.17
CA ILE A 36 -2.73 -3.94 9.72
C ILE A 36 -1.37 -4.57 9.44
N THR A 37 -0.43 -3.81 8.86
CA THR A 37 0.93 -4.31 8.56
C THR A 37 1.68 -4.68 9.83
N ILE A 38 1.58 -3.84 10.87
CA ILE A 38 2.18 -4.12 12.19
C ILE A 38 1.55 -5.37 12.81
N LEU A 39 0.22 -5.49 12.75
CA LEU A 39 -0.48 -6.67 13.27
C LEU A 39 -0.04 -7.95 12.55
N MET A 40 0.10 -7.89 11.23
CA MET A 40 0.57 -9.03 10.42
C MET A 40 2.03 -9.38 10.74
N ALA A 41 2.89 -8.39 10.95
CA ALA A 41 4.28 -8.62 11.31
C ALA A 41 4.41 -9.34 12.66
N ILE A 42 3.62 -8.93 13.66
CA ILE A 42 3.56 -9.61 14.97
C ILE A 42 3.04 -11.04 14.79
N PHE A 43 1.97 -11.22 14.01
CA PHE A 43 1.41 -12.55 13.74
C PHE A 43 2.44 -13.50 13.12
N PHE A 44 3.19 -13.03 12.11
CA PHE A 44 4.24 -13.85 11.49
C PHE A 44 5.40 -14.13 12.45
N ALA A 45 5.83 -13.14 13.24
CA ALA A 45 6.88 -13.37 14.24
C ALA A 45 6.51 -14.50 15.22
N VAL A 46 5.27 -14.51 15.71
CA VAL A 46 4.77 -15.58 16.58
C VAL A 46 4.73 -16.93 15.86
N LEU A 47 4.29 -16.95 14.60
CA LEU A 47 4.27 -18.18 13.82
C LEU A 47 5.69 -18.73 13.60
N ASP A 48 6.66 -17.87 13.27
CA ASP A 48 8.04 -18.29 13.04
C ASP A 48 8.67 -18.91 14.30
N ASP A 49 8.37 -18.36 15.48
CA ASP A 49 8.79 -18.93 16.76
C ASP A 49 8.18 -20.32 16.99
N ILE A 50 6.87 -20.47 16.71
CA ILE A 50 6.16 -21.76 16.84
C ILE A 50 6.73 -22.78 15.86
N PHE A 51 6.97 -22.40 14.61
CA PHE A 51 7.55 -23.29 13.60
C PHE A 51 8.97 -23.69 13.96
N THR A 52 9.79 -22.76 14.46
CA THR A 52 11.16 -23.05 14.90
C THR A 52 11.16 -24.04 16.06
N TRP A 53 10.28 -23.83 17.05
CA TRP A 53 10.11 -24.77 18.16
C TRP A 53 9.67 -26.15 17.67
N LEU A 54 8.65 -26.21 16.80
CA LEU A 54 8.15 -27.47 16.25
C LEU A 54 9.23 -28.23 15.46
N LEU A 55 10.00 -27.53 14.63
CA LEU A 55 11.10 -28.11 13.88
C LEU A 55 12.19 -28.63 14.81
N SER A 56 12.54 -27.90 15.87
CA SER A 56 13.55 -28.34 16.85
C SER A 56 13.15 -29.55 17.70
N VAL A 57 11.84 -29.83 17.79
CA VAL A 57 11.33 -31.03 18.47
C VAL A 57 11.35 -32.25 17.54
N ILE A 58 11.22 -32.02 16.23
CA ILE A 58 11.17 -33.09 15.21
C ILE A 58 12.58 -33.52 14.76
N LEU A 59 13.50 -32.57 14.62
CA LEU A 59 14.91 -32.77 14.21
C LEU A 59 15.82 -32.95 15.42
#